data_AF-A0A970XGD5-F1
#
_entry.id   AF-A0A970XGD5-F1
#
_cell.length_a   1.000
_cell.length_b   1.000
_cell.length_c   1.000
_cell.angle_alpha   90.00
_cell.angle_beta   90.00
_cell.angle_gamma   90.00
#
_symmetry.space_group_name_H-M   'P 1'
#
loop_
_entity.id
_entity.type
_entity.pdbx_description
1 polymer ?
#
loop_
_entity_poly.entity_id
_entity_poly.type
_entity_poly.pdbx_seq_one_letter_code
_entity_poly.pdbx_strand_id
1 'polypeptide(L)' 'MGAPDCTGLPLNEAEERLLAAGYGVAVVRLEGFRALPGADGFCVVRQRETAGPPNGPSVELTACNFKREPDHES' A
#
# COMPACT_ATOMS: atom_id res chain seq x y z
N MET A 1 -10.08 -15.04 -10.38
CA MET A 1 -10.28 -13.99 -9.37
C MET A 1 -8.89 -13.44 -9.07
N GLY A 2 -8.66 -12.16 -9.34
CA GLY A 2 -7.37 -11.50 -9.02
C GLY A 2 -7.35 -11.01 -7.58
N ALA A 3 -6.19 -10.56 -7.12
CA ALA A 3 -6.03 -9.97 -5.79
C ALA A 3 -6.96 -8.76 -5.56
N PRO A 4 -7.42 -8.53 -4.31
CA PRO A 4 -8.19 -7.34 -3.98
C PRO A 4 -7.40 -6.05 -4.28
N ASP A 5 -8.08 -5.05 -4.83
CA ASP A 5 -7.47 -3.73 -5.02
C ASP A 5 -7.33 -3.01 -3.68
N CYS A 6 -6.09 -2.71 -3.33
CA CYS A 6 -5.69 -2.03 -2.12
C CYS A 6 -5.10 -0.64 -2.40
N THR A 7 -5.24 -0.14 -3.62
CA THR A 7 -4.67 1.15 -4.03
C THR A 7 -5.41 2.28 -3.30
N GLY A 8 -4.66 3.20 -2.69
CA GLY A 8 -5.20 4.28 -1.87
C GLY A 8 -5.51 3.90 -0.42
N LEU A 9 -5.41 2.62 -0.04
CA LEU A 9 -5.56 2.21 1.35
C LEU A 9 -4.29 2.47 2.17
N PRO A 10 -4.44 2.67 3.49
CA PRO A 10 -3.34 2.54 4.43
C PRO A 10 -2.64 1.19 4.26
N LEU A 11 -1.31 1.18 4.38
CA LEU A 11 -0.50 -0.02 4.20
C LEU A 11 -0.97 -1.18 5.10
N ASN A 12 -1.29 -0.90 6.37
CA ASN A 12 -1.79 -1.90 7.30
C ASN A 12 -3.12 -2.52 6.84
N GLU A 13 -4.08 -1.69 6.38
CA GLU A 13 -5.35 -2.21 5.86
C GLU A 13 -5.16 -3.04 4.58
N ALA A 14 -4.24 -2.62 3.71
CA ALA A 14 -3.91 -3.35 2.49
C ALA A 14 -3.30 -4.73 2.79
N GLU A 15 -2.37 -4.79 3.75
CA GLU A 15 -1.78 -6.04 4.22
C GLU A 15 -2.84 -6.97 4.81
N GLU A 16 -3.69 -6.47 5.70
CA GLU A 16 -4.76 -7.28 6.32
C GLU A 16 -5.73 -7.84 5.27
N ARG A 17 -6.14 -7.06 4.27
CA ARG A 17 -7.03 -7.52 3.19
C ARG A 17 -6.40 -8.62 2.34
N LEU A 18 -5.12 -8.46 1.97
CA LEU A 18 -4.43 -9.45 1.13
C LEU A 18 -4.17 -10.75 1.90
N LEU A 19 -3.76 -10.65 3.16
CA LEU A 19 -3.57 -11.81 4.03
C LEU A 19 -4.90 -12.54 4.28
N ALA A 20 -6.00 -11.82 4.52
CA ALA A 20 -7.33 -12.40 4.66
C ALA A 20 -7.83 -13.09 3.38
N ALA A 21 -7.39 -12.61 2.22
CA ALA A 21 -7.66 -13.23 0.92
C ALA A 21 -6.71 -14.39 0.59
N GLY A 22 -5.74 -14.70 1.45
CA GLY A 22 -4.78 -15.80 1.26
C GLY A 22 -3.59 -15.47 0.37
N TYR A 23 -3.29 -14.18 0.14
CA TYR A 23 -2.15 -13.73 -0.65
C TYR A 23 -0.94 -13.44 0.24
N GLY A 24 0.25 -13.78 -0.23
CA GLY A 24 1.49 -13.29 0.36
C GLY A 24 1.68 -11.80 0.06
N VAL A 25 2.25 -11.03 0.99
CA VAL A 25 2.45 -9.59 0.81
C VAL A 25 3.93 -9.24 0.86
N ALA A 26 4.40 -8.52 -0.15
CA ALA A 26 5.73 -7.91 -0.19
C ALA A 26 5.56 -6.39 -0.25
N VAL A 27 6.25 -5.66 0.62
CA VAL A 27 6.08 -4.20 0.71
C VAL A 27 7.36 -3.49 0.28
N VAL A 28 7.21 -2.61 -0.70
CA VAL A 28 8.24 -1.66 -1.15
C VAL A 28 7.86 -0.28 -0.65
N ARG A 29 8.60 0.22 0.33
CA ARG A 29 8.43 1.59 0.85
C ARG A 29 9.28 2.54 0.04
N LEU A 30 8.66 3.51 -0.61
CA LEU A 30 9.39 4.58 -1.29
C LEU A 30 9.87 5.59 -0.25
N GLU A 31 11.18 5.83 -0.24
CA GLU A 31 11.79 6.86 0.60
C GLU A 31 11.48 8.26 0.05
N GLY A 32 10.97 9.12 0.92
CA GLY A 32 10.48 10.44 0.57
C GLY A 32 9.04 10.63 1.03
N PHE A 33 8.69 11.87 1.40
CA PHE A 33 7.31 12.23 1.70
C PHE A 33 6.71 12.97 0.52
N ARG A 34 5.47 12.64 0.16
CA ARG A 34 4.67 13.45 -0.74
C ARG A 34 3.61 14.16 0.08
N ALA A 35 3.49 15.47 -0.09
CA ALA A 35 2.37 16.22 0.46
C ALA A 35 1.09 15.78 -0.28
N LEU A 36 0.10 15.31 0.46
CA LEU A 36 -1.24 15.07 -0.06
C LEU A 36 -2.27 15.66 0.90
N PRO A 37 -3.21 16.49 0.41
CA PRO A 37 -4.31 16.96 1.23
C PRO A 37 -5.17 15.76 1.65
N GLY A 38 -5.20 15.49 2.96
CA GLY A 38 -6.05 14.45 3.56
C GLY A 38 -5.41 13.08 3.79
N ALA A 39 -4.16 12.84 3.40
CA ALA A 39 -3.48 11.57 3.65
C ALA A 39 -2.30 11.74 4.62
N ASP A 40 -2.22 10.87 5.64
CA ASP A 40 -1.11 10.82 6.59
C ASP A 40 -0.64 9.37 6.76
N GLY A 41 0.67 9.15 6.71
CA GLY A 41 1.30 7.84 6.82
C GLY A 41 1.50 7.13 5.47
N PHE A 42 1.81 5.83 5.53
CA PHE A 42 2.08 5.03 4.33
C PHE A 42 0.78 4.59 3.65
N CYS A 43 0.52 5.08 2.45
CA CYS A 43 -0.59 4.62 1.62
C CYS A 43 -0.07 3.90 0.38
N VAL A 44 -0.79 2.87 -0.04
CA VAL A 44 -0.48 2.11 -1.25
C VAL A 44 -0.74 2.98 -2.47
N VAL A 45 0.29 3.22 -3.26
CA VAL A 45 0.20 3.98 -4.52
C VAL A 45 0.15 3.07 -5.75
N ARG A 46 0.58 1.82 -5.57
CA ARG A 46 0.61 0.82 -6.63
C ARG A 46 0.59 -0.56 -6.02
N GLN A 47 -0.12 -1.48 -6.67
CA GLN A 47 -0.04 -2.90 -6.38
C GLN A 47 0.32 -3.68 -7.65
N ARG A 48 0.99 -4.81 -7.47
CA ARG A 48 1.32 -5.74 -8.55
C ARG A 48 1.20 -7.18 -8.05
N GLU A 49 0.36 -7.97 -8.72
CA GLU A 49 0.33 -9.41 -8.48
C GLU A 49 1.64 -10.05 -8.93
N THR A 50 2.22 -10.89 -8.07
CA THR A 50 3.46 -11.62 -8.32
C THR A 50 3.24 -13.10 -8.03
N ALA A 51 3.94 -13.96 -8.78
CA ALA A 51 4.02 -15.37 -8.43
C ALA A 51 4.97 -15.50 -7.22
N GLY A 52 4.43 -15.71 -6.03
CA GLY A 52 5.21 -15.80 -4.80
C GLY A 52 5.94 -17.15 -4.67
N PRO A 53 7.24 -17.18 -4.36
CA PRO A 53 7.95 -18.43 -4.10
C PRO A 53 7.71 -18.94 -2.65
N PRO A 54 7.56 -20.26 -2.40
CA PRO A 54 7.50 -21.36 -3.37
C PRO A 54 6.09 -21.89 -3.72
N ASN A 55 4.97 -21.40 -3.16
CA ASN A 55 3.67 -22.11 -3.29
C ASN A 55 2.37 -21.26 -3.28
N GLY A 56 2.36 -19.97 -3.64
CA GLY A 56 1.10 -19.20 -3.57
C GLY A 56 1.07 -17.86 -4.31
N PRO A 57 -0.15 -17.30 -4.50
CA PRO A 57 -0.30 -15.98 -5.10
C PRO A 57 0.22 -14.92 -4.12
N SER A 58 1.05 -13.99 -4.61
CA SER A 58 1.58 -12.89 -3.81
C SER A 58 1.27 -11.55 -4.47
N VAL A 59 1.35 -10.48 -3.68
CA VAL A 59 1.19 -9.11 -4.15
C VAL A 59 2.33 -8.26 -3.62
N GLU A 60 2.97 -7.55 -4.53
CA GLU A 60 3.90 -6.48 -4.20
C GLU A 60 3.14 -5.16 -4.08
N LEU A 61 3.18 -4.56 -2.90
CA LEU A 61 2.62 -3.25 -2.59
C LEU A 61 3.73 -2.20 -2.60
N THR A 62 3.56 -1.17 -3.42
CA THR A 62 4.37 0.05 -3.32
C THR A 62 3.63 1.06 -2.46
N ALA A 63 4.25 1.47 -1.35
CA ALA A 63 3.70 2.46 -0.44
C ALA A 63 4.56 3.73 -0.41
N CYS A 64 3.90 4.89 -0.47
CA CYS A 64 4.52 6.19 -0.25
C CYS A 64 4.13 6.72 1.11
N ASN A 65 5.07 7.37 1.80
CA ASN A 65 4.72 8.14 2.99
C ASN A 65 4.07 9.46 2.57
N PHE A 66 2.84 9.67 2.98
CA PHE A 66 2.15 10.93 2.82
C PHE A 66 2.18 11.68 4.14
N LYS A 67 2.43 12.98 4.06
CA LYS A 67 2.13 13.87 5.17
C LYS A 67 0.95 14.71 4.76
N ARG A 68 0.01 14.84 5.68
CA ARG A 68 -1.04 15.84 5.54
C ARG A 68 -0.33 17.18 5.44
N GLU A 69 -0.59 17.92 4.37
CA GLU A 69 -0.11 19.30 4.30
C GLU A 69 -0.61 20.01 5.56
N PRO A 70 0.27 20.65 6.35
CA PRO A 70 -0.21 21.58 7.35
C PRO A 70 -1.02 22.61 6.57
N ASP A 71 -2.29 22.74 6.93
CA ASP A 71 -3.12 23.82 6.42
C ASP A 71 -2.33 25.10 6.66
N HIS A 72 -1.90 25.77 5.59
CA HIS A 72 -1.21 27.04 5.70
C HIS A 72 -2.30 28.09 6.00
N GLU A 73 -2.91 27.98 7.18
CA GLU A 73 -3.72 29.04 7.76
C GLU A 73 -2.75 30.13 8.24
N SER A 74 -2.62 31.12 7.36
CA SER A 74 -2.19 32.53 7.56
C SER A 74 -0.78 32.87 8.07
#